data_AF-A0A3A5ATW8-F1
#
_entry.id   AF-A0A3A5ATW8-F1
#
_cell.length_a   1.000
_cell.length_b   1.000
_cell.length_c   1.000
_cell.angle_alpha   90.00
_cell.angle_beta   90.00
_cell.angle_gamma   90.00
#
_symmetry.space_group_name_H-M   'P 1'
#
loop_
_entity.id
_entity.type
_entity.pdbx_description
1 polymer ?
#
loop_
_entity_poly.entity_id
_entity_poly.type
_entity_poly.pdbx_seq_one_letter_code
_entity_poly.pdbx_strand_id
1 'polypeptide(L)'
;MRIADPEMDKLSNILRVFNEQFGGLFADSKRMEKRITDEIPKKVSSDQAYQNAKKYSDRQNARIEHDKALKRVITALFTDDAQLFKQFQDNESFRHWMTNTIFELTYEE
;
A
#
# COMPACT_ATOMS: atom_id res chain seq x y z
N MET A 1 -9.03 -30.25 17.51
CA MET A 1 -8.39 -30.25 16.18
C MET A 1 -8.45 -28.82 15.66
N ARG A 2 -7.31 -28.11 15.55
CA ARG A 2 -7.29 -26.78 14.90
C ARG A 2 -7.32 -27.02 13.39
N ILE A 3 -8.45 -26.72 12.76
CA ILE A 3 -8.51 -26.66 11.30
C ILE A 3 -7.80 -25.35 10.94
N ALA A 4 -6.58 -25.45 10.42
CA ALA A 4 -5.87 -24.28 9.90
C ALA A 4 -6.62 -23.77 8.65
N ASP A 5 -6.90 -22.47 8.62
CA ASP A 5 -7.57 -21.81 7.51
C ASP A 5 -6.59 -21.64 6.33
N PRO A 6 -6.85 -22.21 5.14
CA PRO A 6 -5.97 -22.11 3.99
C PRO A 6 -5.65 -20.67 3.54
N GLU A 7 -6.51 -19.69 3.83
CA GLU A 7 -6.24 -18.28 3.54
C GLU A 7 -5.22 -17.69 4.51
N MET A 8 -5.35 -18.02 5.79
CA MET A 8 -4.41 -17.61 6.84
C MET A 8 -3.02 -18.20 6.60
N ASP A 9 -2.93 -19.45 6.12
CA ASP A 9 -1.66 -20.09 5.79
C ASP A 9 -0.94 -19.41 4.61
N LYS A 10 -1.68 -19.01 3.57
CA LYS A 10 -1.13 -18.27 2.43
C LYS A 10 -0.60 -16.90 2.87
N LEU A 11 -1.39 -16.16 3.64
CA LEU A 11 -1.02 -14.85 4.15
C LEU A 11 0.23 -14.95 5.04
N SER A 12 0.26 -15.94 5.94
CA SER A 12 1.40 -16.21 6.82
C SER A 12 2.66 -16.52 6.02
N ASN A 13 2.56 -17.30 4.94
CA ASN A 13 3.71 -17.58 4.08
C ASN A 13 4.21 -16.35 3.32
N ILE A 14 3.31 -15.49 2.82
CA ILE A 14 3.68 -14.23 2.16
C ILE A 14 4.45 -13.32 3.13
N LEU A 15 3.92 -13.14 4.35
CA LEU A 15 4.55 -12.32 5.39
C LEU A 15 5.92 -12.86 5.79
N ARG A 16 6.03 -14.18 5.99
CA ARG A 16 7.30 -14.83 6.31
C ARG A 16 8.34 -14.58 5.24
N VAL A 17 8.03 -14.84 3.97
CA VAL A 17 8.95 -14.63 2.85
C VAL A 17 9.34 -13.16 2.72
N PHE A 18 8.37 -12.24 2.87
CA PHE A 18 8.64 -10.80 2.85
C PHE A 18 9.64 -10.41 3.95
N ASN A 19 9.40 -10.84 5.19
CA ASN A 19 10.25 -10.49 6.32
C ASN A 19 11.65 -11.09 6.22
N GLU A 20 11.77 -12.35 5.79
CA GLU A 20 13.06 -13.02 5.61
C GLU A 20 13.92 -12.36 4.52
N GLN A 21 13.32 -11.88 3.43
CA GLN A 21 14.07 -11.39 2.26
C GLN A 21 14.20 -9.87 2.19
N PHE A 22 13.17 -9.15 2.65
CA PHE A 22 13.03 -7.71 2.40
C PHE A 22 12.70 -6.90 3.65
N GLY A 23 12.31 -7.54 4.77
CA GLY A 23 11.87 -6.84 5.98
C GLY A 23 12.90 -5.83 6.49
N GLY A 24 14.19 -6.19 6.44
CA GLY A 24 15.30 -5.32 6.87
C GLY A 24 15.57 -4.11 5.97
N LEU A 25 14.91 -4.00 4.81
CA LEU A 25 15.02 -2.83 3.92
C LEU A 25 14.16 -1.65 4.39
N PHE A 26 13.22 -1.87 5.31
CA PHE A 26 12.24 -0.88 5.72
C PHE A 26 12.42 -0.51 7.19
N ALA A 27 12.39 0.78 7.49
CA ALA A 27 12.44 1.28 8.86
C ALA A 27 11.20 0.85 9.68
N ASP A 28 10.06 0.67 9.01
CA ASP A 28 8.82 0.16 9.59
C ASP A 28 8.29 -1.01 8.74
N SER A 29 8.86 -2.20 8.98
CA SER A 29 8.48 -3.42 8.26
C SER A 29 7.03 -3.82 8.53
N LYS A 30 6.50 -3.58 9.74
CA LYS A 30 5.11 -3.92 10.09
C LYS A 30 4.09 -3.08 9.31
N ARG A 31 4.34 -1.78 9.14
CA ARG A 31 3.52 -0.95 8.25
C ARG A 31 3.58 -1.46 6.82
N MET A 32 4.76 -1.89 6.37
CA MET A 32 4.92 -2.41 5.01
C MET A 32 4.24 -3.77 4.79
N GLU A 33 4.28 -4.67 5.79
CA GLU A 33 3.49 -5.90 5.79
C GLU A 33 2.01 -5.60 5.53
N LYS A 34 1.41 -4.69 6.31
CA LYS A 34 0.02 -4.28 6.11
C LYS A 34 -0.22 -3.72 4.71
N ARG A 35 0.68 -2.89 4.18
CA ARG A 35 0.55 -2.37 2.81
C ARG A 35 0.55 -3.50 1.77
N ILE A 36 1.44 -4.47 1.91
CA ILE A 36 1.59 -5.59 0.97
C ILE A 36 0.42 -6.56 1.04
N THR A 37 -0.12 -6.81 2.22
CA THR A 37 -1.18 -7.81 2.40
C THR A 37 -2.59 -7.26 2.30
N ASP A 38 -2.77 -5.96 2.44
CA ASP A 38 -4.10 -5.33 2.50
C ASP A 38 -4.26 -4.24 1.43
N GLU A 39 -3.50 -3.15 1.56
CA GLU A 39 -3.71 -1.95 0.74
C GLU A 39 -3.40 -2.16 -0.75
N ILE A 40 -2.23 -2.71 -1.07
CA ILE A 40 -1.77 -2.89 -2.45
C ILE A 40 -2.68 -3.87 -3.21
N PRO A 41 -2.98 -5.09 -2.69
CA PRO A 41 -3.85 -6.03 -3.39
C PRO A 41 -5.24 -5.46 -3.65
N LYS A 42 -5.85 -4.76 -2.67
CA LYS A 42 -7.14 -4.10 -2.83
C LYS A 42 -7.11 -3.09 -3.97
N LYS A 43 -6.13 -2.17 -3.97
CA LYS A 43 -5.99 -1.14 -5.02
C LYS A 43 -5.74 -1.75 -6.40
N VAL A 44 -4.88 -2.77 -6.50
CA VAL A 44 -4.63 -3.47 -7.78
C VAL A 44 -5.88 -4.17 -8.27
N SER A 45 -6.62 -4.87 -7.40
CA SER A 45 -7.85 -5.58 -7.77
C SER A 45 -8.97 -4.64 -8.25
N SER A 46 -8.92 -3.37 -7.84
CA SER A 46 -9.83 -2.30 -8.24
C SER A 46 -9.40 -1.57 -9.52
N ASP A 47 -8.21 -1.86 -10.07
CA ASP A 47 -7.76 -1.24 -11.32
C ASP A 47 -8.63 -1.73 -12.50
N GLN A 48 -9.28 -0.79 -13.18
CA GLN A 48 -10.26 -1.09 -14.23
C GLN A 48 -9.66 -1.87 -15.40
N ALA A 49 -8.43 -1.55 -15.81
CA ALA A 49 -7.78 -2.23 -16.92
C ALA A 49 -7.47 -3.69 -16.54
N TYR A 50 -7.00 -3.91 -15.31
CA TYR A 50 -6.80 -5.27 -14.80
C TYR A 50 -8.11 -6.04 -14.65
N GLN A 51 -9.18 -5.43 -14.11
CA GLN A 51 -10.50 -6.07 -14.02
C GLN A 51 -11.02 -6.50 -15.40
N ASN A 52 -10.90 -5.63 -16.40
CA ASN A 52 -11.30 -5.92 -17.77
C ASN A 52 -10.48 -7.07 -18.35
N ALA A 53 -9.16 -7.06 -18.17
CA ALA A 53 -8.30 -8.13 -18.65
C ALA A 53 -8.58 -9.48 -17.96
N LYS A 54 -8.86 -9.48 -16.65
CA LYS A 54 -9.28 -10.70 -15.93
C LYS A 54 -10.59 -11.29 -16.46
N LYS A 55 -11.55 -10.45 -16.84
CA LYS A 55 -12.91 -10.89 -17.22
C LYS A 55 -13.01 -11.28 -18.69
N TYR A 56 -12.27 -10.60 -19.56
CA TYR A 56 -12.48 -10.67 -21.01
C TYR A 56 -11.23 -11.10 -21.80
N SER A 57 -10.16 -11.51 -21.14
CA SER A 57 -8.90 -11.87 -21.80
C SER A 57 -8.26 -13.13 -21.22
N ASP A 58 -7.17 -13.56 -21.84
CA ASP A 58 -6.39 -14.70 -21.36
C ASP A 58 -5.51 -14.34 -20.15
N ARG A 59 -4.91 -15.37 -19.55
CA ARG A 59 -4.05 -15.24 -18.37
C ARG A 59 -2.81 -14.39 -18.63
N GLN A 60 -2.26 -14.42 -19.84
CA GLN A 60 -1.06 -13.66 -20.19
C GLN A 60 -1.37 -12.16 -20.23
N ASN A 61 -2.45 -11.78 -20.90
CA ASN A 61 -2.86 -10.39 -20.98
C ASN A 61 -3.32 -9.86 -19.60
N ALA A 62 -4.05 -10.67 -18.82
CA ALA A 62 -4.38 -10.33 -17.44
C ALA A 62 -3.13 -10.08 -16.58
N ARG A 63 -2.04 -10.84 -16.80
CA ARG A 63 -0.76 -10.62 -16.10
C ARG A 63 -0.07 -9.32 -16.55
N ILE A 64 -0.10 -8.99 -17.84
CA ILE A 64 0.45 -7.73 -18.35
C ILE A 64 -0.28 -6.53 -17.72
N GLU A 65 -1.61 -6.55 -17.71
CA GLU A 65 -2.39 -5.47 -17.11
C GLU A 65 -2.25 -5.42 -15.58
N HIS A 66 -2.12 -6.56 -14.91
CA HIS A 66 -1.76 -6.61 -13.49
C HIS A 66 -0.46 -5.86 -13.20
N ASP A 67 0.60 -6.10 -13.98
CA ASP A 67 1.91 -5.50 -13.70
C ASP A 67 1.91 -3.99 -13.93
N LYS A 68 1.14 -3.52 -14.93
CA LYS A 68 0.88 -2.09 -15.13
C LYS A 68 0.08 -1.49 -13.97
N ALA A 69 -0.97 -2.18 -13.51
CA ALA A 69 -1.79 -1.74 -12.38
C ALA A 69 -0.97 -1.64 -11.10
N LEU A 70 -0.16 -2.65 -10.79
CA LEU A 70 0.74 -2.64 -9.63
C LEU A 70 1.69 -1.45 -9.68
N LYS A 71 2.33 -1.19 -10.83
CA LYS A 71 3.20 -0.02 -10.99
C LYS A 71 2.46 1.29 -10.73
N ARG A 72 1.25 1.46 -11.29
CA ARG A 72 0.41 2.65 -11.05
C ARG A 72 0.10 2.83 -9.56
N VAL A 73 -0.29 1.74 -8.88
CA VAL A 73 -0.63 1.77 -7.45
C VAL A 73 0.58 2.19 -6.61
N ILE A 74 1.74 1.57 -6.83
CA ILE A 74 2.96 1.91 -6.08
C ILE A 74 3.37 3.37 -6.33
N THR A 75 3.30 3.84 -7.58
CA THR A 75 3.59 5.25 -7.89
C THR A 75 2.60 6.19 -7.21
N ALA A 76 1.30 5.90 -7.23
CA ALA A 76 0.29 6.75 -6.58
C ALA A 76 0.50 6.85 -5.07
N LEU A 77 0.78 5.73 -4.40
CA LEU A 77 1.06 5.70 -2.95
C LEU A 77 2.26 6.59 -2.58
N PHE A 78 3.30 6.61 -3.40
CA PHE A 78 4.46 7.47 -3.17
C PHE A 78 4.19 8.93 -3.52
N THR A 79 3.45 9.20 -4.60
CA THR A 79 3.13 10.58 -5.03
C THR A 79 2.41 11.35 -3.94
N ASP A 80 1.45 10.72 -3.24
CA ASP A 80 0.71 11.37 -2.15
C ASP A 80 1.63 11.71 -0.97
N ASP A 81 2.45 10.74 -0.52
CA ASP A 81 3.43 10.93 0.56
C ASP A 81 4.46 12.03 0.18
N ALA A 82 4.94 12.04 -1.06
CA ALA A 82 5.88 13.04 -1.58
C ALA A 82 5.25 14.44 -1.68
N GLN A 83 3.98 14.53 -2.11
CA GLN A 83 3.26 15.78 -2.21
C GLN A 83 2.99 16.36 -0.81
N LEU A 84 2.62 15.51 0.16
CA LEU A 84 2.47 15.93 1.56
C LEU A 84 3.78 16.54 2.09
N PHE A 85 4.89 15.83 1.93
CA PHE A 85 6.20 16.33 2.36
C PHE A 85 6.56 17.65 1.68
N LYS A 86 6.37 17.73 0.35
CA LYS A 86 6.62 18.96 -0.41
C LYS A 86 5.78 20.13 0.10
N GLN A 87 4.47 19.94 0.31
CA GLN A 87 3.61 21.01 0.83
C GLN A 87 4.04 21.44 2.23
N PHE A 88 4.39 20.49 3.10
CA PHE A 88 4.87 20.83 4.44
C PHE A 88 6.15 21.69 4.40
N GLN A 89 7.08 21.38 3.50
CA GLN A 89 8.33 22.14 3.34
C GLN A 89 8.11 23.51 2.67
N ASP A 90 7.44 23.53 1.53
CA ASP A 90 7.45 24.67 0.61
C ASP A 90 6.24 25.60 0.76
N ASN A 91 5.18 25.18 1.45
CA ASN A 91 3.94 25.94 1.59
C ASN A 91 3.73 26.33 3.07
N GLU A 92 4.06 27.58 3.40
CA GLU A 92 3.99 28.11 4.76
C GLU A 92 2.59 28.05 5.36
N SER A 93 1.56 28.43 4.61
CA SER A 93 0.17 28.37 5.07
C SER A 93 -0.26 26.94 5.39
N PHE A 94 0.11 25.98 4.53
CA PHE A 94 -0.19 24.57 4.77
C PHE A 94 0.53 24.04 6.02
N ARG A 95 1.82 24.34 6.16
CA ARG A 95 2.62 23.94 7.33
C ARG A 95 2.05 24.51 8.62
N HIS A 96 1.72 25.80 8.65
CA HIS A 96 1.16 26.45 9.82
C HIS A 96 -0.17 25.81 10.23
N TRP A 97 -1.08 25.63 9.26
CA TRP A 97 -2.35 24.95 9.49
C TRP A 97 -2.15 23.53 10.03
N MET A 98 -1.25 22.73 9.42
CA MET A 98 -1.00 21.35 9.82
C MET A 98 -0.42 21.27 11.24
N THR A 99 0.57 22.09 11.58
CA THR A 99 1.17 22.11 12.92
C THR A 99 0.14 22.46 13.99
N ASN A 100 -0.66 23.51 13.79
CA ASN A 100 -1.68 23.89 14.78
C ASN A 100 -2.76 22.82 14.93
N THR A 101 -3.29 22.32 13.80
CA THR A 101 -4.36 21.32 13.80
C THR A 101 -3.93 20.04 14.52
N ILE A 102 -2.72 19.53 14.21
CA ILE A 102 -2.22 18.32 14.86
C ILE A 102 -1.92 18.56 16.34
N PHE A 103 -1.41 19.74 16.70
CA PHE A 103 -1.21 20.10 18.11
C PHE A 103 -2.54 20.09 18.86
N GLU A 104 -3.57 20.81 18.38
CA GLU A 104 -4.90 20.85 18.99
C GLU A 104 -5.54 19.46 19.13
N LEU A 105 -5.32 18.57 18.16
CA LEU A 105 -5.85 17.19 18.19
C LEU A 105 -5.12 16.26 19.16
N THR A 106 -3.84 16.52 19.44
CA THR A 106 -2.99 15.60 20.22
C THR A 106 -2.67 16.12 21.61
N TYR A 107 -2.90 17.41 21.85
CA TYR A 107 -2.76 18.06 23.13
C TYR A 107 -4.13 18.08 23.82
N GLU A 108 -4.57 16.90 24.27
CA GLU A 108 -5.63 16.77 25.25
C GLU A 108 -5.02 17.02 26.65
N GLU A 109 -5.65 17.89 27.45
CA GLU A 109 -5.39 17.96 28.91
C GLU A 109 -5.97 16.75 29.64
#